data_AF-A0A9X3YLI0-F1
#
_entry.id   AF-A0A9X3YLI0-F1
#
_cell.length_a   1.000
_cell.length_b   1.000
_cell.length_c   1.000
_cell.angle_alpha   90.00
_cell.angle_beta   90.00
_cell.angle_gamma   90.00
#
_symmetry.space_group_name_H-M   'P 1'
#
loop_
_entity.id
_entity.type
_entity.pdbx_description
1 polymer ?
#
loop_
_entity_poly.entity_id
_entity_poly.type
_entity_poly.pdbx_seq_one_letter_code
_entity_poly.pdbx_strand_id
1 'polypeptide(L)'
;MSANDRPAWRLETDVGAIELVDVLEYEGAAPDGRHVEDFTAGYRPSSAHLLTLDGEPIALFVGSGGATAVHPHSAVHVRGLLYVAVCDRVVCVRPKPYERRWTVVADPATCFGVHYDAAQDALISHGELQIARLDDTGRIVWSASGADIFTGAFRLASDAVEATDFDGRIHRFDYADGSPLGH
;
A
#
# COMPACT_ATOMS: atom_id res chain seq x y z
N MET A 1 -4.85 -27.70 -4.25
CA MET A 1 -4.22 -26.51 -4.86
C MET A 1 -2.72 -26.76 -4.86
N SER A 2 -2.04 -26.63 -6.01
CA SER A 2 -0.58 -26.74 -6.04
C SER A 2 0.03 -25.52 -5.36
N ALA A 3 1.23 -25.64 -4.78
CA ALA A 3 1.92 -24.58 -4.05
C ALA A 3 2.32 -23.34 -4.91
N ASN A 4 1.91 -23.29 -6.18
CA ASN A 4 2.39 -22.34 -7.19
C ASN A 4 1.44 -21.17 -7.51
N ASP A 5 0.31 -21.04 -6.81
CA ASP A 5 -0.73 -20.05 -7.14
C ASP A 5 -1.03 -19.13 -5.94
N ARG A 6 0.03 -18.71 -5.22
CA ARG A 6 -0.15 -17.67 -4.20
C ARG A 6 -0.41 -16.35 -4.92
N PRO A 7 -1.45 -15.59 -4.54
CA PRO A 7 -1.63 -14.24 -5.07
C PRO A 7 -0.37 -13.43 -4.74
N ALA A 8 0.34 -13.04 -5.78
CA ALA A 8 1.59 -12.31 -5.69
C ALA A 8 1.50 -11.09 -6.59
N TRP A 9 1.91 -9.95 -6.06
CA TRP A 9 2.22 -8.78 -6.85
C TRP A 9 3.66 -8.94 -7.33
N ARG A 10 3.93 -8.68 -8.61
CA ARG A 10 5.28 -8.79 -9.19
C ARG A 10 5.55 -7.63 -10.12
N LEU A 11 6.76 -7.09 -10.07
CA LEU A 11 7.25 -6.07 -10.99
C LEU A 11 8.73 -6.29 -11.33
N GLU A 12 9.04 -6.23 -12.61
CA GLU A 12 10.43 -6.19 -13.10
C GLU A 12 10.96 -4.75 -13.01
N THR A 13 12.13 -4.58 -12.39
CA THR A 13 12.77 -3.26 -12.18
C THR A 13 14.23 -3.28 -12.66
N ASP A 14 14.90 -2.13 -12.57
CA ASP A 14 16.33 -2.00 -12.84
C ASP A 14 17.22 -2.72 -11.81
N VAL A 15 16.68 -3.02 -10.62
CA VAL A 15 17.43 -3.70 -9.54
C VAL A 15 17.15 -5.20 -9.42
N GLY A 16 16.17 -5.70 -10.18
CA GLY A 16 15.74 -7.10 -10.19
C GLY A 16 14.20 -7.24 -10.21
N ALA A 17 13.74 -8.48 -10.13
CA ALA A 17 12.33 -8.79 -9.98
C ALA A 17 11.89 -8.62 -8.52
N ILE A 18 10.93 -7.73 -8.28
CA ILE A 18 10.37 -7.49 -6.95
C ILE A 18 9.04 -8.22 -6.85
N GLU A 19 8.82 -8.97 -5.77
CA GLU A 19 7.55 -9.64 -5.52
C GLU A 19 7.07 -9.37 -4.09
N LEU A 20 5.75 -9.23 -3.94
CA LEU A 20 5.07 -9.32 -2.65
C LEU A 20 4.26 -10.60 -2.59
N VAL A 21 4.35 -11.29 -1.47
CA VAL A 21 3.65 -12.56 -1.22
C VAL A 21 2.89 -12.47 0.08
N ASP A 22 1.61 -12.87 0.07
CA ASP A 22 0.82 -13.00 1.29
C ASP A 22 1.28 -14.23 2.11
N VAL A 23 1.60 -14.01 3.38
CA VAL A 23 2.18 -15.02 4.28
C VAL A 23 1.54 -15.01 5.67
N LEU A 24 0.23 -14.78 5.76
CA LEU A 24 -0.57 -14.78 7.02
C LEU A 24 -0.23 -15.92 8.01
N GLU A 25 0.23 -17.07 7.53
CA GLU A 25 0.85 -18.13 8.33
C GLU A 25 2.36 -17.89 8.51
N TYR A 26 2.72 -16.95 9.39
CA TYR A 26 4.11 -16.80 9.86
C TYR A 26 4.23 -17.39 11.27
N GLU A 27 4.91 -18.53 11.39
CA GLU A 27 5.08 -19.27 12.66
C GLU A 27 6.35 -18.91 13.44
N GLY A 28 7.16 -17.94 12.97
CA GLY A 28 8.51 -17.65 13.52
C GLY A 28 9.52 -18.77 13.20
N ALA A 29 10.85 -18.60 13.20
CA ALA A 29 11.72 -17.50 13.60
C ALA A 29 12.15 -16.62 12.40
N ALA A 30 12.56 -15.38 12.70
CA ALA A 30 13.12 -14.49 11.69
C ALA A 30 14.36 -15.16 11.07
N PRO A 31 14.41 -15.38 9.75
CA PRO A 31 15.61 -15.90 9.13
C PRO A 31 16.74 -14.91 9.33
N ASP A 32 17.88 -15.40 9.79
CA ASP A 32 19.08 -14.61 9.99
C ASP A 32 19.37 -13.77 8.73
N GLY A 33 19.23 -12.44 8.85
CA GLY A 33 19.51 -11.47 7.79
C GLY A 33 18.32 -10.78 7.13
N ARG A 34 17.06 -11.05 7.53
CA ARG A 34 15.86 -10.41 6.95
C ARG A 34 15.31 -9.29 7.82
N HIS A 35 14.87 -8.20 7.19
CA HIS A 35 14.23 -7.09 7.90
C HIS A 35 12.79 -7.45 8.26
N VAL A 36 12.40 -7.31 9.53
CA VAL A 36 11.02 -7.49 9.97
C VAL A 36 10.50 -6.14 10.43
N GLU A 37 9.45 -5.66 9.78
CA GLU A 37 8.74 -4.44 10.13
C GLU A 37 7.41 -4.84 10.78
N ASP A 38 7.37 -4.81 12.12
CA ASP A 38 6.23 -5.22 12.93
C ASP A 38 5.41 -4.00 13.37
N PHE A 39 4.18 -3.92 12.85
CA PHE A 39 3.19 -2.89 13.12
C PHE A 39 2.02 -3.40 13.94
N THR A 40 2.14 -4.57 14.59
CA THR A 40 1.05 -5.20 15.33
C THR A 40 0.77 -4.54 16.67
N ALA A 41 1.73 -3.80 17.22
CA ALA A 41 1.66 -3.25 18.59
C ALA A 41 1.25 -4.30 19.66
N GLY A 42 1.57 -5.58 19.44
CA GLY A 42 1.21 -6.69 20.33
C GLY A 42 -0.16 -7.33 20.07
N TYR A 43 -0.91 -6.88 19.08
CA TYR A 43 -2.14 -7.53 18.61
C TYR A 43 -1.84 -8.71 17.68
N ARG A 44 -2.86 -9.56 17.45
CA ARG A 44 -2.74 -10.64 16.46
C ARG A 44 -2.57 -10.04 15.06
N PRO A 45 -1.59 -10.48 14.25
CA PRO A 45 -1.47 -10.04 12.87
C PRO A 45 -2.75 -10.29 12.07
N SER A 46 -3.17 -9.29 11.30
CA SER A 46 -4.25 -9.40 10.31
C SER A 46 -3.75 -9.33 8.87
N SER A 47 -2.50 -8.93 8.65
CA SER A 47 -1.80 -9.04 7.36
C SER A 47 -0.32 -9.35 7.57
N ALA A 48 0.26 -10.11 6.66
CA ALA A 48 1.69 -10.35 6.59
C ALA A 48 2.14 -10.44 5.13
N HIS A 49 2.95 -9.49 4.68
CA HIS A 49 3.42 -9.43 3.28
C HIS A 49 4.94 -9.59 3.23
N LEU A 50 5.39 -10.63 2.54
CA LEU A 50 6.80 -10.91 2.31
C LEU A 50 7.26 -10.23 1.02
N LEU A 51 8.27 -9.38 1.13
CA LEU A 51 8.96 -8.75 0.00
C LEU A 51 10.17 -9.60 -0.41
N THR A 52 10.25 -9.97 -1.68
CA THR A 52 11.39 -10.65 -2.27
C THR A 52 12.01 -9.84 -3.40
N LEU A 53 13.30 -10.08 -3.65
CA LEU A 53 14.06 -9.54 -4.77
C LEU A 53 14.78 -10.71 -5.45
N ASP A 54 14.49 -10.94 -6.73
CA ASP A 54 14.99 -12.07 -7.51
C ASP A 54 14.71 -13.44 -6.83
N GLY A 55 13.56 -13.55 -6.15
CA GLY A 55 13.17 -14.73 -5.37
C GLY A 55 13.77 -14.80 -3.97
N GLU A 56 14.74 -13.94 -3.63
CA GLU A 56 15.35 -13.89 -2.30
C GLU A 56 14.56 -12.97 -1.36
N PRO A 57 14.11 -13.45 -0.19
CA PRO A 57 13.33 -12.60 0.71
C PRO A 57 14.19 -11.53 1.39
N ILE A 58 13.74 -10.27 1.33
CA ILE A 58 14.47 -9.10 1.86
C ILE A 58 13.77 -8.44 3.05
N ALA A 59 12.43 -8.46 3.09
CA ALA A 59 11.68 -7.91 4.22
C ALA A 59 10.33 -8.59 4.43
N LEU A 60 9.85 -8.58 5.68
CA LEU A 60 8.51 -9.01 6.06
C LEU A 60 7.79 -7.85 6.74
N PHE A 61 6.65 -7.44 6.18
CA PHE A 61 5.76 -6.46 6.79
C PHE A 61 4.64 -7.20 7.51
N VAL A 62 4.55 -7.05 8.82
CA VAL A 62 3.50 -7.68 9.64
C VAL A 62 2.71 -6.57 10.30
N GLY A 63 1.39 -6.61 10.21
CA GLY A 63 0.56 -5.57 10.81
C GLY A 63 -0.74 -6.09 11.40
N SER A 64 -1.33 -5.24 12.22
CA SER A 64 -2.70 -5.37 12.71
C SER A 64 -3.49 -4.11 12.33
N GLY A 65 -4.78 -4.24 12.06
CA GLY A 65 -5.63 -3.14 11.60
C GLY A 65 -5.94 -3.32 10.12
N GLY A 66 -7.16 -3.78 9.82
CA GLY A 66 -7.55 -4.18 8.47
C GLY A 66 -6.86 -5.47 8.00
N ALA A 67 -7.58 -6.29 7.23
CA ALA A 67 -7.00 -7.44 6.54
C ALA A 67 -6.74 -7.05 5.09
N THR A 68 -5.47 -7.10 4.67
CA THR A 68 -5.05 -6.80 3.30
C THR A 68 -4.40 -8.05 2.71
N ALA A 69 -4.97 -8.55 1.62
CA ALA A 69 -4.30 -9.55 0.78
C ALA A 69 -3.36 -8.84 -0.20
N VAL A 70 -2.47 -9.59 -0.86
CA VAL A 70 -1.66 -9.05 -1.95
C VAL A 70 -2.43 -9.05 -3.27
N HIS A 71 -2.42 -7.91 -3.98
CA HIS A 71 -3.09 -7.69 -5.27
C HIS A 71 -2.35 -6.59 -6.08
N PRO A 72 -2.80 -6.25 -7.32
CA PRO A 72 -2.07 -5.34 -8.21
C PRO A 72 -1.79 -3.92 -7.68
N HIS A 73 -2.50 -3.47 -6.65
CA HIS A 73 -2.33 -2.13 -6.04
C HIS A 73 -1.71 -2.20 -4.63
N SER A 74 -1.24 -3.37 -4.18
CA SER A 74 -0.53 -3.49 -2.91
C SER A 74 0.83 -2.80 -2.93
N ALA A 75 1.42 -2.56 -4.10
CA ALA A 75 2.63 -1.77 -4.21
C ALA A 75 2.80 -1.03 -5.53
N VAL A 76 3.62 0.02 -5.48
CA VAL A 76 4.04 0.81 -6.63
C VAL A 76 5.52 1.17 -6.50
N HIS A 77 6.27 1.05 -7.61
CA HIS A 77 7.69 1.39 -7.67
C HIS A 77 7.88 2.70 -8.43
N VAL A 78 8.46 3.70 -7.78
CA VAL A 78 8.71 5.03 -8.35
C VAL A 78 10.11 5.47 -7.97
N ARG A 79 10.92 5.83 -8.98
CA ARG A 79 12.24 6.44 -8.78
C ARG A 79 13.15 5.64 -7.82
N GLY A 80 13.13 4.31 -7.90
CA GLY A 80 13.96 3.41 -7.08
C GLY A 80 13.42 3.15 -5.66
N LEU A 81 12.22 3.66 -5.35
CA LEU A 81 11.52 3.43 -4.10
C LEU A 81 10.28 2.58 -4.35
N LEU A 82 10.02 1.66 -3.42
CA LEU A 82 8.82 0.83 -3.40
C LEU A 82 7.93 1.33 -2.26
N TYR A 83 6.68 1.64 -2.60
CA TYR A 83 5.64 1.97 -1.64
C TYR A 83 4.72 0.77 -1.53
N VAL A 84 4.48 0.30 -0.31
CA VAL A 84 3.72 -0.92 -0.02
C VAL A 84 2.55 -0.58 0.89
N ALA A 85 1.33 -0.90 0.47
CA ALA A 85 0.14 -0.87 1.30
C ALA A 85 0.02 -2.19 2.07
N VAL A 86 -0.06 -2.09 3.40
CA VAL A 86 -0.19 -3.24 4.31
C VAL A 86 -0.95 -2.79 5.56
N CYS A 87 -2.00 -3.53 5.92
CA CYS A 87 -2.88 -3.15 7.05
C CYS A 87 -3.47 -1.74 6.86
N ASP A 88 -3.21 -0.84 7.81
CA ASP A 88 -3.67 0.55 7.88
C ASP A 88 -2.62 1.55 7.30
N ARG A 89 -1.55 1.03 6.69
CA ARG A 89 -0.32 1.80 6.43
C ARG A 89 0.16 1.77 4.99
N VAL A 90 0.98 2.78 4.68
CA VAL A 90 1.93 2.74 3.58
C VAL A 90 3.35 2.73 4.13
N VAL A 91 4.17 1.81 3.62
CA VAL A 91 5.60 1.68 3.95
C VAL A 91 6.41 2.02 2.71
N CYS A 92 7.41 2.91 2.84
CA CYS A 92 8.35 3.24 1.78
C CYS A 92 9.71 2.60 2.06
N VAL A 93 10.19 1.81 1.10
CA VAL A 93 11.49 1.14 1.17
C VAL A 93 12.29 1.38 -0.11
N ARG A 94 13.63 1.40 0.01
CA ARG A 94 14.51 1.09 -1.11
C ARG A 94 14.73 -0.42 -1.12
N PRO A 95 14.49 -1.14 -2.23
CA PRO A 95 14.68 -2.60 -2.26
C PRO A 95 16.17 -3.02 -2.25
N LYS A 96 17.07 -2.22 -2.84
CA LYS A 96 18.49 -2.56 -3.02
C LYS A 96 19.42 -1.34 -2.87
N PRO A 97 20.33 -1.30 -1.88
CA PRO A 97 20.28 -2.11 -0.66
C PRO A 97 18.96 -1.86 0.08
N TYR A 98 18.50 -2.85 0.85
CA TYR A 98 17.27 -2.68 1.62
C TYR A 98 17.42 -1.51 2.59
N GLU A 99 16.48 -0.58 2.55
CA GLU A 99 16.41 0.54 3.49
C GLU A 99 14.94 0.94 3.70
N ARG A 100 14.42 0.82 4.93
CA ARG A 100 13.13 1.42 5.28
C ARG A 100 13.28 2.93 5.44
N ARG A 101 12.67 3.68 4.51
CA ARG A 101 12.71 5.14 4.45
C ARG A 101 11.73 5.76 5.44
N TRP A 102 10.47 5.33 5.39
CA TRP A 102 9.42 5.79 6.31
C TRP A 102 8.24 4.82 6.31
N THR A 103 7.37 4.99 7.29
CA THR A 103 6.06 4.33 7.41
C THR A 103 5.06 5.35 7.95
N VAL A 104 3.81 5.29 7.47
CA VAL A 104 2.72 6.18 7.90
C VAL A 104 1.42 5.41 7.96
N VAL A 105 0.59 5.69 8.98
CA VAL A 105 -0.82 5.27 9.01
C VAL A 105 -1.55 6.11 7.98
N ALA A 106 -1.88 5.51 6.84
CA ALA A 106 -2.47 6.21 5.71
C ALA A 106 -4.00 6.24 5.78
N ASP A 107 -4.58 5.28 6.49
CA ASP A 107 -6.02 5.19 6.76
C ASP A 107 -6.23 4.69 8.20
N PRO A 108 -7.20 5.20 8.96
CA PRO A 108 -7.43 4.76 10.34
C PRO A 108 -8.05 3.35 10.47
N ALA A 109 -8.52 2.72 9.38
CA ALA A 109 -9.06 1.37 9.37
C ALA A 109 -8.23 0.40 8.51
N THR A 110 -8.21 0.60 7.19
CA THR A 110 -7.52 -0.26 6.23
C THR A 110 -7.01 0.55 5.04
N CYS A 111 -5.75 0.39 4.67
CA CYS A 111 -5.18 0.89 3.42
C CYS A 111 -5.29 -0.20 2.35
N PHE A 112 -6.31 -0.13 1.49
CA PHE A 112 -6.54 -1.09 0.43
C PHE A 112 -5.48 -1.04 -0.68
N GLY A 113 -4.82 0.08 -0.90
CA GLY A 113 -3.81 0.15 -1.95
C GLY A 113 -3.06 1.44 -2.00
N VAL A 114 -2.03 1.46 -2.85
CA VAL A 114 -1.22 2.62 -3.14
C VAL A 114 -1.05 2.77 -4.65
N HIS A 115 -1.18 4.01 -5.11
CA HIS A 115 -1.23 4.38 -6.52
C HIS A 115 -0.30 5.57 -6.77
N TYR A 116 0.22 5.69 -7.99
CA TYR A 116 1.02 6.83 -8.39
C TYR A 116 0.54 7.36 -9.74
N ASP A 117 0.22 8.66 -9.79
CA ASP A 117 -0.01 9.37 -11.04
C ASP A 117 1.26 10.13 -11.44
N ALA A 118 1.83 9.77 -12.59
CA ALA A 118 3.07 10.37 -13.08
C ALA A 118 2.87 11.78 -13.67
N ALA A 119 1.67 12.10 -14.17
CA ALA A 119 1.39 13.42 -14.74
C ALA A 119 1.20 14.47 -13.64
N GLN A 120 0.62 14.07 -12.51
CA GLN A 120 0.36 14.91 -11.34
C GLN A 120 1.49 14.83 -10.29
N ASP A 121 2.46 13.93 -10.49
CA ASP A 121 3.49 13.56 -9.50
C ASP A 121 2.86 13.33 -8.11
N ALA A 122 1.88 12.42 -8.05
CA ALA A 122 1.04 12.23 -6.88
C ALA A 122 1.03 10.77 -6.44
N LEU A 123 1.54 10.52 -5.23
CA LEU A 123 1.41 9.25 -4.53
C LEU A 123 0.11 9.28 -3.71
N ILE A 124 -0.83 8.39 -4.03
CA ILE A 124 -2.17 8.35 -3.44
C ILE A 124 -2.39 6.99 -2.77
N SER A 125 -2.83 6.99 -1.51
CA SER A 125 -3.35 5.80 -0.84
C SER A 125 -4.87 5.72 -0.98
N HIS A 126 -5.36 4.53 -1.31
CA HIS A 126 -6.77 4.17 -1.25
C HIS A 126 -7.03 3.50 0.09
N GLY A 127 -7.57 4.25 1.04
CA GLY A 127 -8.01 3.74 2.34
C GLY A 127 -9.52 3.45 2.37
N GLU A 128 -9.93 2.69 3.38
CA GLU A 128 -11.32 2.36 3.64
C GLU A 128 -12.13 3.59 4.07
N LEU A 129 -11.56 4.45 4.92
CA LEU A 129 -12.24 5.64 5.43
C LEU A 129 -11.78 6.92 4.72
N GLN A 130 -10.56 6.91 4.20
CA GLN A 130 -9.89 8.09 3.65
C GLN A 130 -9.07 7.77 2.41
N ILE A 131 -9.14 8.68 1.44
CA ILE A 131 -8.14 8.78 0.38
C ILE A 131 -7.10 9.79 0.84
N ALA A 132 -5.82 9.50 0.69
CA ALA A 132 -4.77 10.44 1.09
C ALA A 132 -3.69 10.59 0.03
N ARG A 133 -3.15 11.81 -0.10
CA ARG A 133 -1.93 12.08 -0.85
C ARG A 133 -0.75 12.12 0.10
N LEU A 134 0.32 11.44 -0.27
CA LEU A 134 1.57 11.37 0.48
C LEU A 134 2.68 12.12 -0.24
N ASP A 135 3.56 12.78 0.52
CA ASP A 135 4.82 13.33 0.01
C ASP A 135 5.96 12.30 0.06
N ASP A 136 7.13 12.69 -0.47
CA ASP A 136 8.32 11.84 -0.50
C ASP A 136 8.93 11.54 0.88
N THR A 137 8.52 12.29 1.91
CA THR A 137 8.90 12.09 3.31
C THR A 137 7.91 11.24 4.10
N GLY A 138 6.81 10.83 3.48
CA GLY A 138 5.75 10.04 4.12
C GLY A 138 4.76 10.87 4.91
N ARG A 139 4.71 12.20 4.71
CA ARG A 139 3.68 13.04 5.31
C ARG A 139 2.42 12.99 4.45
N ILE A 140 1.27 12.99 5.12
CA ILE A 140 -0.02 13.21 4.49
C ILE A 140 -0.11 14.69 4.08
N VAL A 141 -0.11 14.95 2.78
CA VAL A 141 -0.30 16.30 2.20
C VAL A 141 -1.75 16.71 2.39
N TRP A 142 -2.68 15.81 2.07
CA TRP A 142 -4.10 15.93 2.35
C TRP A 142 -4.72 14.54 2.49
N SER A 143 -5.84 14.48 3.19
CA SER A 143 -6.70 13.31 3.30
C SER A 143 -8.16 13.73 3.20
N ALA A 144 -8.97 12.97 2.47
CA ALA A 144 -10.39 13.26 2.27
C ALA A 144 -11.23 12.01 2.55
N SER A 145 -12.36 12.22 3.22
CA SER A 145 -13.38 11.20 3.48
C SER A 145 -14.56 11.37 2.54
N GLY A 146 -15.29 10.27 2.31
CA GLY A 146 -16.53 10.25 1.57
C GLY A 146 -17.75 10.39 2.48
N ALA A 147 -18.93 10.14 1.91
CA ALA A 147 -20.16 10.00 2.67
C ALA A 147 -20.23 8.65 3.41
N ASP A 148 -19.50 7.64 2.92
CA ASP A 148 -19.36 6.30 3.50
C ASP A 148 -17.96 5.72 3.13
N ILE A 149 -17.68 4.47 3.52
CA ILE A 149 -16.40 3.80 3.29
C ILE A 149 -16.13 3.51 1.81
N PHE A 150 -14.88 3.71 1.36
CA PHE A 150 -14.45 3.53 -0.03
C PHE A 150 -14.13 2.08 -0.37
N THR A 151 -15.16 1.24 -0.46
CA THR A 151 -15.02 -0.19 -0.81
C THR A 151 -15.25 -0.48 -2.30
N GLY A 152 -15.64 0.53 -3.08
CA GLY A 152 -15.93 0.40 -4.50
C GLY A 152 -14.71 0.64 -5.40
N ALA A 153 -14.99 1.05 -6.64
CA ALA A 153 -13.97 1.35 -7.63
C ALA A 153 -13.12 2.56 -7.22
N PHE A 154 -11.82 2.47 -7.49
CA PHE A 154 -10.85 3.54 -7.31
C PHE A 154 -10.05 3.76 -8.59
N ARG A 155 -9.85 5.02 -8.99
CA ARG A 155 -8.99 5.35 -10.14
C ARG A 155 -8.38 6.75 -10.04
N LEU A 156 -7.19 6.86 -10.61
CA LEU A 156 -6.53 8.15 -10.87
C LEU A 156 -6.95 8.62 -12.27
N ALA A 157 -7.89 9.58 -12.33
CA ALA A 157 -8.30 10.22 -13.57
C ALA A 157 -7.33 11.37 -13.90
N SER A 158 -7.40 11.90 -15.13
CA SER A 158 -6.51 12.99 -15.56
C SER A 158 -6.65 14.27 -14.75
N ASP A 159 -7.83 14.50 -14.18
CA ASP A 159 -8.23 15.73 -13.49
C ASP A 159 -8.66 15.53 -12.03
N ALA A 160 -8.79 14.28 -11.57
CA ALA A 160 -9.28 13.97 -10.23
C ALA A 160 -8.81 12.60 -9.75
N VAL A 161 -8.77 12.43 -8.42
CA VAL A 161 -8.80 11.11 -7.77
C VAL A 161 -10.25 10.70 -7.59
N GLU A 162 -10.64 9.54 -8.11
CA GLU A 162 -12.01 9.03 -7.96
C GLU A 162 -12.08 7.82 -7.06
N ALA A 163 -13.03 7.85 -6.12
CA ALA A 163 -13.32 6.73 -5.24
C ALA A 163 -14.84 6.53 -5.12
N THR A 164 -15.27 5.28 -5.18
CA THR A 164 -16.68 4.91 -5.01
C THR A 164 -16.90 4.40 -3.59
N ASP A 165 -17.85 4.99 -2.88
CA ASP A 165 -18.22 4.55 -1.54
C ASP A 165 -19.11 3.30 -1.55
N PHE A 166 -19.39 2.74 -0.37
CA PHE A 166 -20.19 1.53 -0.18
C PHE A 166 -21.61 1.65 -0.76
N ASP A 167 -22.16 2.86 -0.74
CA ASP A 167 -23.47 3.21 -1.30
C ASP A 167 -23.44 3.41 -2.83
N GLY A 168 -22.28 3.24 -3.47
CA GLY A 168 -22.09 3.40 -4.90
C GLY A 168 -21.98 4.84 -5.37
N ARG A 169 -21.78 5.82 -4.46
CA ARG A 169 -21.57 7.22 -4.84
C ARG A 169 -20.12 7.42 -5.25
N ILE A 170 -19.93 8.10 -6.38
CA ILE A 170 -18.60 8.45 -6.89
C ILE A 170 -18.19 9.80 -6.31
N HIS A 171 -17.07 9.80 -5.59
CA HIS A 171 -16.42 10.99 -5.07
C HIS A 171 -15.24 11.34 -5.98
N ARG A 172 -15.05 12.64 -6.23
CA ARG A 172 -13.96 13.19 -7.03
C ARG A 172 -13.19 14.18 -6.18
N PHE A 173 -11.88 13.99 -6.04
CA PHE A 173 -11.01 14.84 -5.24
C PHE A 173 -9.94 15.50 -6.10
N ASP A 174 -9.70 16.79 -5.87
CA ASP A 174 -8.62 17.52 -6.50
C ASP A 174 -7.24 16.97 -6.05
N TYR A 175 -6.31 16.81 -6.98
CA TYR A 175 -4.97 16.30 -6.67
C TYR A 175 -4.18 17.22 -5.74
N ALA A 176 -4.38 18.54 -5.81
CA ALA A 176 -3.58 19.51 -5.09
C ALA A 176 -3.91 19.52 -3.59
N ASP A 177 -5.20 19.51 -3.24
CA ASP A 177 -5.64 19.73 -1.86
C ASP A 177 -6.70 18.74 -1.33
N GLY A 178 -7.14 17.79 -2.16
CA GLY A 178 -8.17 16.82 -1.77
C GLY A 178 -9.56 17.41 -1.64
N SER A 179 -9.78 18.65 -2.08
CA SER A 179 -11.11 19.25 -2.06
C SER A 179 -12.06 18.52 -3.02
N PRO A 180 -13.36 18.40 -2.66
CA PRO A 180 -14.32 17.73 -3.51
C PRO A 180 -14.55 18.55 -4.79
N LEU A 181 -14.44 17.89 -5.93
CA LEU A 181 -14.78 18.46 -7.23
C LEU A 181 -16.27 18.23 -7.49
N GLY A 182 -16.97 19.30 -7.88
CA GLY A 182 -18.38 19.21 -8.26
C GLY A 182 -18.60 18.28 -9.45
N HIS A 183 -19.83 17.73 -9.53
CA HIS A 183 -20.30 16.97 -10.68
C HIS A 183 -20.53 17.86 -11.90
#